data_AF-A0A529NS02-F1
#
_entry.id   AF-A0A529NS02-F1
#
_cell.length_a   1.000
_cell.length_b   1.000
_cell.length_c   1.000
_cell.angle_alpha   90.00
_cell.angle_beta   90.00
_cell.angle_gamma   90.00
#
_symmetry.space_group_name_H-M   'P 1'
#
loop_
_entity.id
_entity.type
_entity.pdbx_description
1 polymer ?
#
loop_
_entity_poly.entity_id
_entity_poly.type
_entity_poly.pdbx_seq_one_letter_code
_entity_poly.pdbx_strand_id
1 'polypeptide(L)'
;SNREPYIHNEKNGEVELVVPASGLVSAMEPITRACAGTWIAYGGGTADRQVVDSDDRLQVPPDNPSYTLRRVWLSEEEYQGYYLGFANEGLWPLCHIAFTRPIFRESDWEAYEAVNRKFADTVVAEARNERPIVLVQDYHFALLPRMIRERLPEAIVITFWHIPWPNSEVYSICPWRERILDGLLGSSIIGFHT
;
A
#
# COMPACT_ATOMS: atom_id res chain seq x y z
N SER A 1 1.54 2.76 1.81
CA SER A 1 0.67 2.97 0.63
C SER A 1 1.23 2.20 -0.55
N ASN A 2 0.51 2.09 -1.67
CA ASN A 2 1.03 1.34 -2.81
C ASN A 2 2.03 2.21 -3.56
N ARG A 3 1.63 3.45 -3.87
CA ARG A 3 2.51 4.45 -4.49
C ARG A 3 3.45 5.08 -3.47
N GLU A 4 4.69 5.27 -3.88
CA GLU A 4 5.71 6.01 -3.16
C GLU A 4 5.67 7.53 -3.48
N PRO A 5 6.16 8.39 -2.56
CA PRO A 5 6.19 9.84 -2.76
C PRO A 5 7.37 10.34 -3.60
N TYR A 6 8.41 9.52 -3.81
CA TYR A 6 9.63 9.88 -4.54
C TYR A 6 10.07 8.66 -5.37
N ILE A 7 10.16 8.81 -6.68
CA ILE A 7 10.52 7.74 -7.63
C ILE A 7 11.85 8.11 -8.30
N HIS A 8 12.81 7.20 -8.34
CA HIS A 8 14.10 7.40 -8.99
C HIS A 8 14.16 6.56 -10.27
N ASN A 9 14.38 7.21 -11.40
CA ASN A 9 14.48 6.56 -12.70
C ASN A 9 15.84 6.80 -13.34
N GLU A 10 16.37 5.78 -14.00
CA GLU A 10 17.54 5.93 -14.85
C GLU A 10 17.15 6.55 -16.20
N LYS A 11 17.83 7.63 -16.58
CA LYS A 11 17.64 8.32 -17.85
C LYS A 11 18.99 8.86 -18.33
N ASN A 12 19.40 8.42 -19.51
CA ASN A 12 20.68 8.80 -20.11
C ASN A 12 21.91 8.50 -19.22
N GLY A 13 21.84 7.46 -18.38
CA GLY A 13 22.92 7.10 -17.46
C GLY A 13 22.97 7.91 -16.17
N GLU A 14 22.00 8.80 -15.94
CA GLU A 14 21.84 9.55 -14.69
C GLU A 14 20.55 9.13 -13.97
N VAL A 15 20.55 9.28 -12.64
CA VAL A 15 19.38 9.02 -11.80
C VAL A 15 18.55 10.32 -11.69
N GLU A 16 17.37 10.32 -12.28
CA GLU A 16 16.40 11.41 -12.20
C GLU A 16 15.35 11.13 -11.11
N LEU A 17 15.15 12.09 -10.21
CA LEU A 17 14.09 12.04 -9.22
C LEU A 17 12.79 12.60 -9.80
N VAL A 18 11.71 11.83 -9.66
CA VAL A 18 10.35 12.20 -10.04
C VAL A 18 9.45 12.20 -8.80
N VAL A 19 8.77 13.31 -8.56
CA VAL A 19 7.71 13.41 -7.55
C VAL A 19 6.37 13.20 -8.25
N PRO A 20 5.68 12.05 -8.04
CA PRO A 20 4.43 11.76 -8.74
C PRO A 20 3.32 12.69 -8.27
N ALA A 21 2.50 13.17 -9.21
CA ALA A 21 1.27 13.87 -8.88
C ALA A 21 0.29 12.89 -8.20
N SER A 22 0.11 13.01 -6.89
CA SER A 22 -0.75 12.13 -6.10
C SER A 22 -1.42 12.88 -4.96
N GLY A 23 -2.75 12.91 -4.96
CA GLY A 23 -3.54 13.49 -3.87
C GLY A 23 -3.27 12.82 -2.51
N LEU A 24 -2.97 11.51 -2.52
CA LEU A 24 -2.57 10.78 -1.32
C LEU A 24 -1.24 11.31 -0.75
N VAL A 25 -0.24 11.51 -1.62
CA VAL A 25 1.07 12.05 -1.20
C VAL A 25 0.90 13.44 -0.61
N SER A 26 0.17 14.32 -1.31
CA SER A 26 -0.09 15.68 -0.84
C SER A 26 -0.81 15.72 0.51
N ALA A 27 -1.73 14.79 0.78
CA ALA A 27 -2.46 14.72 2.05
C ALA A 27 -1.63 14.11 3.20
N MET A 28 -0.81 13.10 2.92
CA MET A 28 -0.14 12.29 3.95
C MET A 28 1.29 12.72 4.27
N GLU A 29 1.99 13.38 3.35
CA GLU A 29 3.37 13.80 3.57
C GLU A 29 3.53 14.77 4.76
N PRO A 30 2.67 15.80 4.96
CA PRO A 30 2.78 16.69 6.12
C PRO A 30 2.70 15.96 7.47
N ILE A 31 1.83 14.95 7.56
CA ILE A 31 1.67 14.11 8.76
C ILE A 31 2.94 13.28 8.98
N THR A 32 3.45 12.64 7.93
CA THR A 32 4.64 11.80 8.02
C THR A 32 5.87 12.59 8.44
N ARG A 33 6.03 13.82 7.91
CA ARG A 33 7.11 14.75 8.28
C ARG A 33 7.00 15.19 9.75
N ALA A 34 5.81 15.57 10.20
CA ALA A 34 5.60 16.02 11.58
C ALA A 34 5.90 14.92 12.60
N CYS A 35 5.69 13.66 12.23
CA CYS A 35 5.91 12.51 13.12
C CYS A 35 7.29 11.85 12.95
N ALA A 36 8.15 12.33 12.05
CA ALA A 36 9.41 11.67 11.66
C ALA A 36 9.21 10.16 11.40
N GLY A 37 8.12 9.83 10.70
CA GLY A 37 7.62 8.48 10.50
C GLY A 37 8.38 7.70 9.41
N THR A 38 7.99 6.45 9.22
CA THR A 38 8.43 5.64 8.09
C THR A 38 7.27 5.49 7.11
N TRP A 39 7.44 5.96 5.87
CA TRP A 39 6.54 5.71 4.76
C TRP A 39 6.93 4.41 4.07
N ILE A 40 6.07 3.39 4.13
CA ILE A 40 6.31 2.11 3.45
C ILE A 40 5.54 2.08 2.13
N ALA A 41 6.23 1.84 1.01
CA ALA A 41 5.63 1.81 -0.33
C ALA A 41 6.35 0.87 -1.29
N TYR A 42 5.70 0.51 -2.40
CA TYR A 42 6.35 -0.21 -3.50
C TYR A 42 7.35 0.72 -4.19
N GLY A 43 8.59 0.26 -4.35
CA GLY A 43 9.63 0.95 -5.13
C GLY A 43 9.54 0.54 -6.59
N GLY A 44 8.93 1.39 -7.42
CA GLY A 44 8.63 1.07 -8.82
C GLY A 44 9.55 1.74 -9.84
N GLY A 45 10.44 2.62 -9.40
CA GLY A 45 11.40 3.32 -10.24
C GLY A 45 12.54 2.44 -10.70
N THR A 46 13.05 2.69 -11.91
CA THR A 46 14.11 1.88 -12.52
C THR A 46 15.46 2.00 -11.79
N ALA A 47 15.67 3.09 -11.05
CA ALA A 47 16.89 3.35 -10.27
C ALA A 47 16.64 3.32 -8.75
N ASP A 48 15.45 2.95 -8.29
CA ASP A 48 15.10 3.00 -6.86
C ASP A 48 16.00 2.14 -5.97
N ARG A 49 16.46 1.00 -6.48
CA ARG A 49 17.39 0.11 -5.77
C ARG A 49 18.80 0.70 -5.61
N GLN A 50 19.17 1.69 -6.44
CA GLN A 50 20.51 2.27 -6.44
C GLN A 50 20.67 3.33 -5.34
N VAL A 51 19.56 3.85 -4.82
CA VAL A 51 19.56 5.01 -3.91
C VAL A 51 19.16 4.66 -2.47
N VAL A 52 18.82 3.41 -2.19
CA VAL A 52 18.46 2.95 -0.85
C VAL A 52 19.67 2.42 -0.08
N ASP A 53 19.57 2.40 1.24
CA ASP A 53 20.55 1.71 2.10
C ASP A 53 20.37 0.18 2.09
N SER A 54 21.14 -0.52 2.92
CA SER A 54 21.09 -1.99 3.04
C SER A 54 19.76 -2.53 3.57
N ASP A 55 18.95 -1.67 4.18
CA ASP A 55 17.61 -1.95 4.67
C ASP A 55 16.57 -1.36 3.71
N ASP A 56 16.84 -1.13 2.43
CA ASP A 56 15.87 -0.59 1.48
C ASP A 56 15.22 0.75 1.90
N ARG A 57 15.91 1.54 2.74
CA ARG A 57 15.44 2.83 3.22
C ARG A 57 16.12 3.98 2.49
N LEU A 58 15.41 5.10 2.42
CA LEU A 58 15.88 6.37 1.89
C LEU A 58 15.35 7.51 2.78
N GLN A 59 16.21 8.45 3.14
CA GLN A 59 15.77 9.66 3.85
C GLN A 59 15.18 10.68 2.88
N VAL A 60 14.01 11.22 3.22
CA VAL A 60 13.23 12.12 2.36
C VAL A 60 12.58 13.26 3.15
N PRO A 61 12.23 14.39 2.51
CA PRO A 61 12.59 14.79 1.15
C PRO A 61 14.12 14.99 0.96
N PRO A 62 14.66 14.84 -0.26
CA PRO A 62 16.12 14.90 -0.51
C PRO A 62 16.79 16.19 -0.03
N ASP A 63 16.14 17.35 -0.24
CA ASP A 63 16.72 18.65 0.10
C ASP A 63 16.69 18.95 1.61
N ASN A 64 15.75 18.34 2.34
CA ASN A 64 15.61 18.53 3.78
C ASN A 64 15.02 17.26 4.43
N PRO A 65 15.86 16.23 4.64
CA PRO A 65 15.44 14.96 5.20
C PRO A 65 14.69 15.11 6.52
N SER A 66 13.48 14.58 6.58
CA SER A 66 12.61 14.70 7.77
C SER A 66 11.82 13.43 8.08
N TYR A 67 11.78 12.46 7.18
CA TYR A 67 11.18 11.15 7.41
C TYR A 67 11.86 10.09 6.53
N THR A 68 11.54 8.83 6.77
CA THR A 68 12.12 7.69 6.04
C THR A 68 11.13 7.14 5.03
N LEU A 69 11.55 6.91 3.79
CA LEU A 69 10.87 6.07 2.82
C LEU A 69 11.47 4.66 2.88
N ARG A 70 10.68 3.65 3.23
CA ARG A 70 11.04 2.23 3.18
C ARG A 70 10.40 1.60 1.95
N ARG A 71 11.23 1.11 1.03
CA ARG A 71 10.76 0.47 -0.20
C ARG A 71 10.52 -1.00 0.00
N VAL A 72 9.45 -1.49 -0.61
CA VAL A 72 9.10 -2.90 -0.74
C VAL A 72 9.23 -3.28 -2.19
N TRP A 73 9.90 -4.39 -2.45
CA TRP A 73 10.14 -4.86 -3.80
C TRP A 73 9.15 -5.92 -4.21
N LEU A 74 8.54 -5.73 -5.37
CA LEU A 74 7.68 -6.72 -6.01
C LEU A 74 8.44 -7.40 -7.14
N SER A 75 8.22 -8.71 -7.32
CA SER A 75 8.57 -9.38 -8.56
C SER A 75 7.61 -8.96 -9.67
N GLU A 76 7.96 -9.28 -10.93
CA GLU A 76 7.07 -9.01 -12.05
C GLU A 76 5.74 -9.75 -11.89
N GLU A 77 5.78 -11.01 -11.45
CA GLU A 77 4.58 -11.83 -11.22
C GLU A 77 3.70 -11.24 -10.11
N GLU A 78 4.30 -10.76 -9.03
CA GLU A 78 3.57 -10.05 -7.97
C GLU A 78 2.96 -8.75 -8.50
N TYR A 79 3.71 -7.94 -9.25
CA TYR A 79 3.19 -6.71 -9.83
C TYR A 79 2.01 -6.99 -10.78
N GLN A 80 2.13 -7.98 -11.65
CA GLN A 80 1.06 -8.40 -12.57
C GLN A 80 -0.15 -8.92 -11.81
N GLY A 81 0.01 -9.85 -10.87
CA GLY A 81 -1.10 -10.48 -10.16
C GLY A 81 -1.77 -9.58 -9.13
N TYR A 82 -0.99 -8.91 -8.28
CA TYR A 82 -1.53 -8.05 -7.22
C TYR A 82 -1.99 -6.69 -7.74
N TYR A 83 -1.14 -5.97 -8.48
CA TYR A 83 -1.42 -4.58 -8.84
C TYR A 83 -2.29 -4.51 -10.09
N LEU A 84 -1.89 -5.14 -11.20
CA LEU A 84 -2.68 -5.09 -12.43
C LEU A 84 -3.93 -5.97 -12.32
N GLY A 85 -3.78 -7.22 -11.89
CA GLY A 85 -4.88 -8.18 -11.74
C GLY A 85 -5.84 -7.84 -10.61
N PHE A 86 -5.56 -8.29 -9.39
CA PHE A 86 -6.55 -8.25 -8.32
C PHE A 86 -6.99 -6.84 -7.95
N ALA A 87 -6.04 -5.91 -7.80
CA ALA A 87 -6.35 -4.55 -7.41
C ALA A 87 -7.06 -3.78 -8.54
N ASN A 88 -6.49 -3.73 -9.76
CA ASN A 88 -6.98 -2.84 -10.81
C ASN A 88 -7.95 -3.48 -11.83
N GLU A 89 -7.86 -4.78 -12.12
CA GLU A 89 -8.87 -5.50 -12.92
C GLU A 89 -10.01 -6.07 -12.06
N GLY A 90 -9.76 -6.31 -10.76
CA GLY A 90 -10.74 -6.86 -9.82
C GLY A 90 -11.44 -5.80 -8.96
N LEU A 91 -10.75 -5.33 -7.92
CA LEU A 91 -11.33 -4.45 -6.88
C LEU A 91 -11.74 -3.08 -7.41
N TRP A 92 -10.90 -2.46 -8.25
CA TRP A 92 -11.19 -1.12 -8.77
C TRP A 92 -12.52 -1.05 -9.53
N PRO A 93 -12.77 -1.85 -10.59
CA PRO A 93 -14.05 -1.83 -11.30
C PRO A 93 -15.22 -2.30 -10.43
N LEU A 94 -15.01 -3.25 -9.52
CA LEU A 94 -16.02 -3.69 -8.56
C LEU A 94 -16.52 -2.52 -7.70
N CYS A 95 -15.59 -1.76 -7.12
CA CYS A 95 -15.90 -0.69 -6.17
C CYS A 95 -16.47 0.55 -6.85
N HIS A 96 -16.05 0.84 -8.09
CA HIS A 96 -16.58 1.95 -8.87
C HIS A 96 -17.89 1.64 -9.60
N ILE A 97 -18.37 0.39 -9.55
CA ILE A 97 -19.51 -0.07 -10.35
C ILE A 97 -19.25 0.30 -11.84
N ALA A 98 -18.04 0.01 -12.30
CA ALA A 98 -17.60 0.39 -13.63
C ALA A 98 -18.35 -0.41 -14.71
N PHE A 99 -18.43 0.16 -15.92
CA PHE A 99 -18.99 -0.56 -17.08
C PHE A 99 -18.20 -1.82 -17.42
N THR A 100 -16.89 -1.82 -17.16
CA THR A 100 -16.04 -3.00 -17.32
C THR A 100 -16.26 -3.97 -16.17
N ARG A 101 -16.58 -5.22 -16.50
CA ARG A 101 -16.80 -6.26 -15.50
C ARG A 101 -15.50 -6.56 -14.72
N PRO A 102 -15.55 -6.66 -13.38
CA PRO A 102 -14.39 -7.06 -12.59
C PRO A 102 -13.95 -8.48 -12.93
N ILE A 103 -12.64 -8.70 -13.01
CA ILE A 103 -12.03 -10.00 -13.29
C ILE A 103 -11.35 -10.50 -12.02
N PHE A 104 -11.64 -11.76 -11.67
CA PHE A 104 -11.13 -12.41 -10.48
C PHE A 104 -10.50 -13.75 -10.88
N ARG A 105 -9.18 -13.86 -10.70
CA ARG A 105 -8.41 -15.09 -10.92
C ARG A 105 -7.78 -15.51 -9.60
N GLU A 106 -7.72 -16.82 -9.36
CA GLU A 106 -7.13 -17.36 -8.12
C GLU A 106 -5.65 -16.98 -7.97
N SER A 107 -4.89 -17.02 -9.07
CA SER A 107 -3.50 -16.57 -9.11
C SER A 107 -3.32 -15.10 -8.68
N ASP A 108 -4.24 -14.23 -9.10
CA ASP A 108 -4.19 -12.81 -8.78
C ASP A 108 -4.48 -12.58 -7.30
N TRP A 109 -5.39 -13.37 -6.72
CA TRP A 109 -5.66 -13.38 -5.28
C TRP A 109 -4.46 -13.87 -4.47
N GLU A 110 -3.81 -14.95 -4.88
CA GLU A 110 -2.60 -15.46 -4.22
C GLU A 110 -1.49 -14.42 -4.21
N ALA A 111 -1.26 -13.73 -5.35
CA ALA A 111 -0.34 -12.60 -5.43
C ALA A 111 -0.77 -11.45 -4.50
N TYR A 112 -2.07 -11.12 -4.46
CA TYR A 112 -2.60 -10.07 -3.59
C TYR A 112 -2.37 -10.37 -2.10
N GLU A 113 -2.61 -11.60 -1.67
CA GLU A 113 -2.34 -12.04 -0.30
C GLU A 113 -0.84 -12.04 0.01
N ALA A 114 0.00 -12.54 -0.92
CA ALA A 114 1.45 -12.56 -0.76
C ALA A 114 2.05 -11.15 -0.62
N VAL A 115 1.60 -10.19 -1.44
CA VAL A 115 2.04 -8.79 -1.34
C VAL A 115 1.56 -8.14 -0.05
N ASN A 116 0.30 -8.34 0.35
CA ASN A 116 -0.20 -7.84 1.64
C ASN A 116 0.64 -8.38 2.81
N ARG A 117 1.00 -9.66 2.77
CA ARG A 117 1.86 -10.31 3.77
C ARG A 117 3.27 -9.73 3.80
N LYS A 118 3.88 -9.48 2.63
CA LYS A 118 5.18 -8.81 2.51
C LYS A 118 5.15 -7.41 3.13
N PHE A 119 4.11 -6.62 2.86
CA PHE A 119 3.94 -5.30 3.49
C PHE A 119 3.73 -5.41 5.00
N ALA A 120 2.98 -6.41 5.47
CA ALA A 120 2.79 -6.65 6.88
C ALA A 120 4.11 -6.99 7.59
N ASP A 121 4.96 -7.81 6.96
CA ASP A 121 6.30 -8.14 7.48
C ASP A 121 7.17 -6.89 7.58
N THR A 122 7.15 -6.03 6.54
CA THR A 122 7.89 -4.76 6.55
C THR A 122 7.38 -3.80 7.63
N VAL A 123 6.07 -3.69 7.85
CA VAL A 123 5.50 -2.87 8.93
C VAL A 123 6.00 -3.34 10.29
N VAL A 124 6.05 -4.66 10.52
CA VAL A 124 6.54 -5.23 11.77
C VAL A 124 8.03 -4.93 11.96
N ALA A 125 8.84 -5.04 10.90
CA ALA A 125 10.27 -4.73 10.95
C ALA A 125 10.56 -3.24 11.22
N GLU A 126 9.68 -2.33 10.80
CA GLU A 126 9.82 -0.88 11.01
C GLU A 126 9.14 -0.38 12.31
N ALA A 127 8.42 -1.25 13.03
CA ALA A 127 7.74 -0.86 14.27
C ALA A 127 8.75 -0.49 15.36
N ARG A 128 8.70 0.76 15.83
CA ARG A 128 9.63 1.30 16.83
C ARG A 128 9.23 1.02 18.29
N ASN A 129 8.01 0.54 18.52
CA ASN A 129 7.48 0.22 19.85
C ASN A 129 6.34 -0.79 19.71
N GLU A 130 5.81 -1.27 20.84
CA GLU A 130 4.75 -2.28 20.90
C GLU A 130 3.37 -1.76 20.44
N ARG A 131 3.16 -0.44 20.48
CA ARG A 131 1.89 0.22 20.17
C ARG A 131 2.02 1.25 19.03
N PRO A 132 2.53 0.87 17.85
CA PRO A 132 2.76 1.82 16.77
C PRO A 132 1.42 2.30 16.19
N ILE A 133 1.42 3.52 15.66
CA ILE A 133 0.32 4.02 14.83
C ILE A 133 0.65 3.67 13.39
N VAL A 134 -0.19 2.86 12.74
CA VAL A 134 -0.01 2.44 11.36
C VAL A 134 -1.16 2.95 10.51
N LEU A 135 -0.82 3.74 9.49
CA LEU A 135 -1.78 4.32 8.56
C LEU A 135 -1.79 3.50 7.25
N VAL A 136 -2.74 2.57 7.12
CA VAL A 136 -2.92 1.75 5.92
C VAL A 136 -3.72 2.54 4.90
N GLN A 137 -3.20 2.64 3.67
CA GLN A 137 -3.76 3.50 2.64
C GLN A 137 -4.23 2.68 1.44
N ASP A 138 -5.54 2.71 1.25
CA ASP A 138 -6.27 2.34 0.03
C ASP A 138 -6.51 0.84 -0.23
N TYR A 139 -7.34 0.55 -1.24
CA TYR A 139 -7.85 -0.78 -1.61
C TYR A 139 -6.80 -1.84 -1.94
N HIS A 140 -5.57 -1.41 -2.17
CA HIS A 140 -4.41 -2.28 -2.38
C HIS A 140 -4.11 -3.15 -1.14
N PHE A 141 -4.46 -2.70 0.06
CA PHE A 141 -4.06 -3.34 1.30
C PHE A 141 -5.24 -3.76 2.19
N ALA A 142 -6.25 -4.39 1.62
CA ALA A 142 -7.43 -4.77 2.39
C ALA A 142 -7.14 -5.87 3.44
N LEU A 143 -6.10 -6.70 3.24
CA LEU A 143 -5.74 -7.78 4.17
C LEU A 143 -4.70 -7.37 5.20
N LEU A 144 -3.91 -6.35 4.87
CA LEU A 144 -2.82 -5.83 5.69
C LEU A 144 -3.22 -5.53 7.14
N PRO A 145 -4.39 -4.93 7.46
CA PRO A 145 -4.72 -4.59 8.85
C PRO A 145 -4.83 -5.82 9.76
N ARG A 146 -5.49 -6.89 9.30
CA ARG A 146 -5.56 -8.17 10.03
C ARG A 146 -4.16 -8.78 10.22
N MET A 147 -3.35 -8.82 9.15
CA MET A 147 -1.99 -9.36 9.22
C MET A 147 -1.07 -8.58 10.17
N ILE A 148 -1.23 -7.25 10.25
CA ILE A 148 -0.54 -6.43 11.25
C ILE A 148 -1.04 -6.77 12.64
N ARG A 149 -2.36 -6.81 12.85
CA ARG A 149 -2.97 -7.08 14.18
C ARG A 149 -2.51 -8.40 14.78
N GLU A 150 -2.36 -9.43 13.96
CA GLU A 150 -1.90 -10.75 14.40
C GLU A 150 -0.46 -10.74 14.95
N ARG A 151 0.38 -9.80 14.50
CA ARG A 151 1.80 -9.70 14.86
C ARG A 151 2.10 -8.57 15.84
N LEU A 152 1.30 -7.51 15.79
CA LEU A 152 1.33 -6.34 16.66
C LEU A 152 -0.07 -6.11 17.24
N PRO A 153 -0.48 -6.90 18.26
CA PRO A 153 -1.84 -6.85 18.80
C PRO A 153 -2.25 -5.49 19.33
N GLU A 154 -1.29 -4.71 19.85
CA GLU A 154 -1.53 -3.39 20.44
C GLU A 154 -1.51 -2.24 19.42
N ALA A 155 -1.07 -2.48 18.16
CA ALA A 155 -0.94 -1.43 17.16
C ALA A 155 -2.26 -0.67 16.92
N ILE A 156 -2.19 0.64 16.76
CA ILE A 156 -3.34 1.44 16.34
C ILE A 156 -3.33 1.45 14.81
N VAL A 157 -4.13 0.58 14.20
CA VAL A 157 -4.20 0.45 12.74
C VAL A 157 -5.36 1.28 12.22
N ILE A 158 -5.07 2.31 11.43
CA ILE A 158 -6.06 3.18 10.81
C ILE A 158 -6.00 2.92 9.31
N THR A 159 -7.09 2.39 8.77
CA THR A 159 -7.24 2.16 7.32
C THR A 159 -8.09 3.26 6.73
N PHE A 160 -7.62 3.86 5.63
CA PHE A 160 -8.43 4.79 4.85
C PHE A 160 -8.62 4.23 3.43
N TRP A 161 -9.88 4.09 3.02
CA TRP A 161 -10.29 3.57 1.72
C TRP A 161 -10.64 4.75 0.80
N HIS A 162 -9.83 5.00 -0.23
CA HIS A 162 -9.89 6.24 -1.02
C HIS A 162 -10.86 6.16 -2.21
N ILE A 163 -11.34 4.97 -2.53
CA ILE A 163 -12.29 4.75 -3.62
C ILE A 163 -13.71 4.56 -3.06
N PRO A 164 -14.77 4.61 -3.87
CA PRO A 164 -16.10 4.30 -3.38
C PRO A 164 -16.17 2.88 -2.77
N TRP A 165 -17.10 2.67 -1.84
CA TRP A 165 -17.43 1.32 -1.37
C TRP A 165 -18.69 0.84 -2.10
N PRO A 166 -18.68 -0.35 -2.73
CA PRO A 166 -19.83 -0.85 -3.47
C PRO A 166 -20.97 -1.24 -2.54
N ASN A 167 -22.20 -1.23 -3.05
CA ASN A 167 -23.33 -1.80 -2.32
C ASN A 167 -23.16 -3.33 -2.16
N SER A 168 -23.94 -3.94 -1.25
CA SER A 168 -23.80 -5.36 -0.91
C SER A 168 -24.02 -6.31 -2.09
N GLU A 169 -24.93 -5.96 -3.01
CA GLU A 169 -25.22 -6.78 -4.19
C GLU A 169 -24.02 -6.83 -5.13
N VAL A 170 -23.43 -5.68 -5.45
CA VAL A 170 -22.23 -5.59 -6.28
C VAL A 170 -21.05 -6.26 -5.58
N TYR A 171 -20.85 -5.98 -4.29
CA TYR A 171 -19.75 -6.56 -3.52
C TYR A 171 -19.78 -8.10 -3.49
N SER A 172 -20.99 -8.69 -3.56
CA SER A 172 -21.16 -10.15 -3.56
C SER A 172 -20.49 -10.86 -4.75
N ILE A 173 -20.16 -10.12 -5.83
CA ILE A 173 -19.46 -10.65 -7.01
C ILE A 173 -18.03 -11.10 -6.66
N CYS A 174 -17.39 -10.50 -5.66
CA CYS A 174 -16.03 -10.86 -5.27
C CYS A 174 -16.01 -12.23 -4.55
N PRO A 175 -15.27 -13.24 -5.06
CA PRO A 175 -15.20 -14.55 -4.41
C PRO A 175 -14.60 -14.51 -3.00
N TRP A 176 -13.67 -13.57 -2.75
CA TRP A 176 -12.95 -13.43 -1.49
C TRP A 176 -13.49 -12.31 -0.58
N ARG A 177 -14.74 -11.88 -0.81
CA ARG A 177 -15.39 -10.79 -0.06
C ARG A 177 -15.27 -10.93 1.47
N GLU A 178 -15.43 -12.15 2.01
CA GLU A 178 -15.34 -12.38 3.46
C GLU A 178 -13.91 -12.20 3.99
N ARG A 179 -12.91 -12.63 3.22
CA ARG A 179 -11.49 -12.46 3.56
C ARG A 179 -11.09 -10.99 3.52
N ILE A 180 -11.59 -10.24 2.55
CA ILE A 180 -11.37 -8.78 2.44
C ILE A 180 -12.00 -8.07 3.65
N LEU A 181 -13.25 -8.39 3.99
CA LEU A 181 -13.91 -7.82 5.16
C LEU A 181 -13.16 -8.16 6.46
N ASP A 182 -12.78 -9.42 6.67
CA ASP A 182 -12.00 -9.80 7.84
C ASP A 182 -10.64 -9.09 7.90
N GLY A 183 -9.99 -8.94 6.75
CA GLY A 183 -8.78 -8.16 6.57
C GLY A 183 -8.93 -6.73 7.08
N LEU A 184 -9.96 -6.04 6.60
CA LEU A 184 -10.27 -4.66 6.99
C LEU A 184 -10.64 -4.54 8.47
N LEU A 185 -11.36 -5.53 9.02
CA LEU A 185 -11.75 -5.61 10.43
C LEU A 185 -10.57 -5.83 11.39
N GLY A 186 -9.34 -6.04 10.89
CA GLY A 186 -8.13 -5.91 11.71
C GLY A 186 -7.81 -4.47 12.13
N SER A 187 -8.43 -3.48 11.48
CA SER A 187 -8.24 -2.06 11.76
C SER A 187 -8.87 -1.64 13.09
N SER A 188 -8.24 -0.71 13.80
CA SER A 188 -8.85 0.04 14.90
C SER A 188 -9.87 1.05 14.40
N ILE A 189 -9.59 1.67 13.24
CA ILE A 189 -10.46 2.67 12.59
C ILE A 189 -10.45 2.40 11.09
N ILE A 190 -11.62 2.45 10.46
CA ILE A 190 -11.77 2.40 9.00
C ILE A 190 -12.45 3.69 8.56
N GLY A 191 -11.79 4.46 7.69
CA GLY A 191 -12.30 5.69 7.12
C GLY A 191 -12.64 5.55 5.64
N PHE A 192 -13.67 6.28 5.21
CA PHE A 192 -14.12 6.44 3.84
C PHE A 192 -14.36 7.93 3.57
N HIS A 193 -14.43 8.34 2.29
CA HIS A 193 -14.74 9.72 1.95
C HIS A 193 -16.20 10.10 2.23
N THR A 194 -17.16 9.27 1.79
CA THR A 194 -18.61 9.46 1.92
C THR A 194 -19.37 8.15 1.75
#